data_AF-T0JTS7-F1
#
_entry.id   AF-T0JTS7-F1
#
_cell.length_a   1.000
_cell.length_b   1.000
_cell.length_c   1.000
_cell.angle_alpha   90.00
_cell.angle_beta   90.00
_cell.angle_gamma   90.00
#
_symmetry.space_group_name_H-M   'P 1'
#
loop_
_entity.id
_entity.type
_entity.pdbx_description
1 polymer ?
#
loop_
_entity_poly.entity_id
_entity_poly.type
_entity_poly.pdbx_seq_one_letter_code
_entity_poly.pdbx_strand_id
1 'polypeptide(L)'
;MLEISKSIKKLDDIDIGDNIFHYDYNVNHLLSLIADGVDQEDTLFLSSYRSFEGEVFENFIYEKLLRYAEENDNIDKFILKGFHQRRQKAHANTLSISEKQQIVYRTKSREISEFDAMFITKDKELYFVEMTLVKSVLKLRKRLRKKKALLETIFPNYEIKALIILNEGATGTRQFPDYCTVWFTKEFTAKDVLDYIQNPDSRELAPISRICSTKMIEAHSLKLYQFRYYNTMSWITKTLRSHKKFTLDMNFLYKDTVQRYHNLYNKFYIGYIDIEDAKKLLDLQGEYQEDQRVIVAIEKKYNDEIVLTYYLQKNRKNLYLYSFNDALKVTKEKKDPYGITVTEVFHINKMMDDSYKLSLLSLTKIKKLLRAKFERN
;
A
#
# COMPACT_ATOMS: atom_id res chain seq x y z
N MET A 1 -24.17 -11.42 -1.15
CA MET A 1 -22.72 -11.70 -1.27
C MET A 1 -22.34 -11.48 -2.74
N LEU A 2 -21.20 -10.85 -3.03
CA LEU A 2 -20.78 -10.59 -4.42
C LEU A 2 -20.25 -11.88 -5.06
N GLU A 3 -20.91 -12.34 -6.11
CA GLU A 3 -20.52 -13.54 -6.85
C GLU A 3 -19.75 -13.15 -8.13
N ILE A 4 -18.69 -13.90 -8.42
CA ILE A 4 -17.88 -13.71 -9.62
C ILE A 4 -18.69 -14.06 -10.87
N SER A 5 -18.65 -13.21 -11.90
CA SER A 5 -19.29 -13.52 -13.18
C SER A 5 -18.50 -14.55 -13.97
N LYS A 6 -19.17 -15.27 -14.89
CA LYS A 6 -18.49 -16.21 -15.81
C LYS A 6 -17.46 -15.50 -16.70
N SER A 7 -17.75 -14.28 -17.14
CA SER A 7 -16.85 -13.44 -17.96
C SER A 7 -15.53 -13.18 -17.22
N ILE A 8 -15.59 -12.69 -15.97
CA ILE A 8 -14.40 -12.46 -15.13
C ILE A 8 -13.67 -13.78 -14.85
N LYS A 9 -14.39 -14.82 -14.42
CA LYS A 9 -13.77 -16.11 -14.08
C LYS A 9 -12.97 -16.70 -15.25
N LYS A 10 -13.52 -16.61 -16.47
CA LYS A 10 -12.91 -17.18 -17.67
C LYS A 10 -11.92 -16.26 -18.37
N LEU A 11 -11.83 -14.99 -17.95
CA LEU A 11 -11.07 -13.95 -18.66
C LEU A 11 -11.47 -13.85 -20.13
N ASP A 12 -12.78 -13.99 -20.40
CA ASP A 12 -13.36 -13.67 -21.71
C ASP A 12 -13.10 -12.18 -21.98
N ASP A 13 -12.79 -11.72 -23.19
CA ASP A 13 -12.49 -10.32 -23.51
C ASP A 13 -13.52 -9.66 -24.43
N ILE A 14 -14.52 -10.41 -24.90
CA ILE A 14 -15.48 -9.96 -25.93
C ILE A 14 -16.18 -8.65 -25.53
N ASP A 15 -16.61 -8.54 -24.28
CA ASP A 15 -17.35 -7.37 -23.80
C ASP A 15 -16.46 -6.12 -23.60
N ILE A 16 -15.13 -6.27 -23.47
CA ILE A 16 -14.21 -5.15 -23.26
C ILE A 16 -13.68 -4.54 -24.55
N GLY A 17 -13.74 -5.29 -25.66
CA GLY A 17 -13.26 -4.86 -26.97
C GLY A 17 -11.82 -4.35 -26.89
N ASP A 18 -11.56 -3.22 -27.54
CA ASP A 18 -10.20 -2.71 -27.70
C ASP A 18 -9.72 -1.82 -26.55
N ASN A 19 -10.54 -1.66 -25.50
CA ASN A 19 -10.23 -0.77 -24.37
C ASN A 19 -8.86 -1.06 -23.75
N ILE A 20 -8.44 -2.34 -23.70
CA ILE A 20 -7.17 -2.73 -23.08
C ILE A 20 -5.94 -2.16 -23.82
N PHE A 21 -6.05 -1.90 -25.12
CA PHE A 21 -4.98 -1.36 -25.95
C PHE A 21 -4.86 0.17 -25.89
N HIS A 22 -5.86 0.85 -25.30
CA HIS A 22 -5.87 2.31 -25.10
C HIS A 22 -5.22 2.77 -23.80
N TYR A 23 -4.75 1.84 -22.96
CA TYR A 23 -4.03 2.15 -21.73
C TYR A 23 -2.55 2.45 -21.99
N ASP A 24 -1.99 3.42 -21.26
CA ASP A 24 -0.56 3.75 -21.29
C ASP A 24 0.20 2.81 -20.34
N TYR A 25 0.87 1.78 -20.88
CA TYR A 25 1.65 0.82 -20.09
C TYR A 25 3.11 1.24 -19.90
N ASN A 26 3.70 0.88 -18.75
CA ASN A 26 5.12 1.13 -18.50
C ASN A 26 6.00 0.04 -19.14
N VAL A 27 6.20 0.13 -20.46
CA VAL A 27 6.86 -0.91 -21.28
C VAL A 27 8.26 -0.55 -21.78
N ASN A 28 8.73 0.69 -21.60
CA ASN A 28 9.97 1.16 -22.22
C ASN A 28 11.19 0.26 -21.94
N HIS A 29 11.32 -0.21 -20.69
CA HIS A 29 12.41 -1.10 -20.32
C HIS A 29 12.28 -2.48 -20.98
N LEU A 30 11.06 -3.05 -21.01
CA LEU A 30 10.79 -4.32 -21.67
C LEU A 30 11.09 -4.24 -23.18
N LEU A 31 10.65 -3.17 -23.84
CA LEU A 31 10.92 -2.92 -25.26
C LEU A 31 12.42 -2.81 -25.56
N SER A 32 13.19 -2.16 -24.68
CA SER A 32 14.65 -2.10 -24.81
C SER A 32 15.26 -3.51 -24.75
N LEU A 33 14.86 -4.35 -23.80
CA LEU A 33 15.37 -5.72 -23.68
C LEU A 33 15.04 -6.57 -24.92
N ILE A 34 13.85 -6.39 -25.49
CA ILE A 34 13.45 -7.05 -26.74
C ILE A 34 14.32 -6.59 -27.92
N ALA A 35 14.54 -5.28 -28.05
CA ALA A 35 15.39 -4.71 -29.10
C ALA A 35 16.85 -5.18 -28.97
N ASP A 36 17.34 -5.37 -27.75
CA ASP A 36 18.68 -5.89 -27.45
C ASP A 36 18.80 -7.42 -27.64
N GLY A 37 17.71 -8.11 -27.98
CA GLY A 37 17.70 -9.56 -28.20
C GLY A 37 17.94 -10.37 -26.92
N VAL A 38 17.60 -9.83 -25.75
CA VAL A 38 17.73 -10.51 -24.47
C VAL A 38 16.82 -11.75 -24.45
N ASP A 39 17.36 -12.87 -23.97
CA ASP A 39 16.65 -14.14 -23.85
C ASP A 39 15.39 -13.98 -22.96
N GLN A 40 14.27 -14.58 -23.37
CA GLN A 40 13.01 -14.50 -22.62
C GLN A 40 13.06 -15.25 -21.28
N GLU A 41 13.99 -16.20 -21.15
CA GLU A 41 14.26 -16.90 -19.89
C GLU A 41 15.22 -16.13 -18.98
N ASP A 42 15.79 -15.01 -19.46
CA ASP A 42 16.64 -14.16 -18.64
C ASP A 42 15.84 -13.54 -17.48
N THR A 43 16.47 -13.44 -16.30
CA THR A 43 15.81 -12.94 -15.09
C THR A 43 15.35 -11.49 -15.23
N LEU A 44 16.10 -10.65 -15.95
CA LEU A 44 15.74 -9.26 -16.21
C LEU A 44 14.51 -9.18 -17.12
N PHE A 45 14.49 -9.98 -18.19
CA PHE A 45 13.35 -10.06 -19.09
C PHE A 45 12.11 -10.53 -18.35
N LEU A 46 12.19 -11.66 -17.65
CA LEU A 46 11.08 -12.22 -16.86
C LEU A 46 10.55 -11.21 -15.84
N SER A 47 11.43 -10.52 -15.11
CA SER A 47 11.01 -9.51 -14.15
C SER A 47 10.29 -8.33 -14.82
N SER A 48 10.79 -7.85 -15.94
CA SER A 48 10.20 -6.73 -16.69
C SER A 48 8.83 -7.13 -17.29
N TYR A 49 8.77 -8.30 -17.93
CA TYR A 49 7.54 -8.84 -18.52
C TYR A 49 6.47 -9.12 -17.46
N ARG A 50 6.82 -9.71 -16.30
CA ARG A 50 5.85 -9.94 -15.21
C ARG A 50 5.29 -8.65 -14.61
N SER A 51 6.09 -7.59 -14.56
CA SER A 51 5.60 -6.28 -14.14
C SER A 51 4.59 -5.71 -15.14
N PHE A 52 4.90 -5.80 -16.43
CA PHE A 52 3.99 -5.38 -17.51
C PHE A 52 2.71 -6.22 -17.50
N GLU A 53 2.82 -7.54 -17.45
CA GLU A 53 1.69 -8.47 -17.45
C GLU A 53 0.75 -8.23 -16.25
N GLY A 54 1.30 -7.89 -15.08
CA GLY A 54 0.52 -7.46 -13.93
C GLY A 54 -0.28 -6.19 -14.17
N GLU A 55 0.31 -5.18 -14.83
CA GLU A 55 -0.36 -3.92 -15.16
C GLU A 55 -1.50 -4.13 -16.18
N VAL A 56 -1.28 -4.97 -17.20
CA VAL A 56 -2.33 -5.33 -18.17
C VAL A 56 -3.45 -6.12 -17.48
N PHE A 57 -3.11 -7.09 -16.62
CA PHE A 57 -4.12 -7.82 -15.85
C PHE A 57 -4.97 -6.87 -15.00
N GLU A 58 -4.34 -5.88 -14.38
CA GLU A 58 -5.03 -4.88 -13.57
C GLU A 58 -6.07 -4.09 -14.37
N ASN A 59 -5.69 -3.62 -15.56
CA ASN A 59 -6.59 -2.87 -16.43
C ASN A 59 -7.66 -3.77 -17.05
N PHE A 60 -7.33 -5.02 -17.39
CA PHE A 60 -8.28 -6.00 -17.91
C PHE A 60 -9.41 -6.24 -16.90
N ILE A 61 -9.04 -6.58 -15.66
CA ILE A 61 -10.02 -6.84 -14.61
C ILE A 61 -10.78 -5.56 -14.25
N TYR A 62 -10.14 -4.40 -14.29
CA TYR A 62 -10.84 -3.13 -14.09
C TYR A 62 -11.97 -2.91 -15.12
N GLU A 63 -11.70 -3.12 -16.41
CA GLU A 63 -12.72 -3.04 -17.47
C GLU A 63 -13.87 -4.03 -17.25
N LYS A 64 -13.58 -5.22 -16.73
CA LYS A 64 -14.60 -6.21 -16.38
C LYS A 64 -15.42 -5.82 -15.17
N LEU A 65 -14.78 -5.27 -14.14
CA LEU A 65 -15.46 -4.80 -12.94
C LEU A 65 -16.37 -3.60 -13.24
N LEU A 66 -16.00 -2.76 -14.19
CA LEU A 66 -16.81 -1.63 -14.66
C LEU A 66 -18.17 -2.13 -15.21
N ARG A 67 -18.14 -3.15 -16.07
CA ARG A 67 -19.34 -3.80 -16.66
C ARG A 67 -20.14 -4.57 -15.62
N TYR A 68 -19.44 -5.33 -14.77
CA TYR A 68 -20.05 -6.02 -13.64
C TYR A 68 -20.81 -5.04 -12.73
N ALA A 69 -20.24 -3.87 -12.44
CA ALA A 69 -20.88 -2.86 -11.61
C ALA A 69 -22.08 -2.19 -12.27
N GLU A 70 -22.04 -2.00 -13.59
CA GLU A 70 -23.19 -1.51 -14.35
C GLU A 70 -24.39 -2.45 -14.21
N GLU A 71 -24.18 -3.75 -14.43
CA GLU A 71 -25.22 -4.79 -14.41
C GLU A 71 -25.68 -5.17 -12.99
N ASN A 72 -24.82 -5.06 -11.99
CA ASN A 72 -25.12 -5.53 -10.64
C ASN A 72 -25.96 -4.51 -9.86
N ASP A 73 -27.21 -4.87 -9.54
CA ASP A 73 -28.15 -4.03 -8.80
C ASP A 73 -27.74 -3.71 -7.37
N ASN A 74 -26.87 -4.50 -6.74
CA ASN A 74 -26.40 -4.22 -5.39
C ASN A 74 -25.36 -3.08 -5.35
N ILE A 75 -24.68 -2.82 -6.47
CA ILE A 75 -23.68 -1.76 -6.55
C ILE A 75 -24.39 -0.42 -6.77
N ASP A 76 -24.17 0.51 -5.83
CA ASP A 76 -24.67 1.88 -5.89
C ASP A 76 -23.71 2.76 -6.70
N LYS A 77 -22.41 2.64 -6.43
CA LYS A 77 -21.37 3.48 -7.05
C LYS A 77 -20.12 2.69 -7.38
N PHE A 78 -19.53 2.97 -8.53
CA PHE A 78 -18.23 2.46 -8.95
C PHE A 78 -17.30 3.63 -9.26
N ILE A 79 -16.07 3.57 -8.77
CA ILE A 79 -15.11 4.67 -8.87
C ILE A 79 -14.33 4.54 -10.17
N LEU A 80 -14.43 5.57 -11.01
CA LEU A 80 -13.74 5.66 -12.29
C LEU A 80 -12.23 5.89 -12.12
N LYS A 81 -11.42 5.28 -13.00
CA LYS A 81 -9.96 5.47 -13.14
C LYS A 81 -9.59 5.42 -14.63
N GLY A 82 -8.33 5.64 -14.97
CA GLY A 82 -7.90 5.53 -16.36
C GLY A 82 -8.45 6.66 -17.24
N PHE A 83 -8.66 6.35 -18.52
CA PHE A 83 -9.32 7.23 -19.48
C PHE A 83 -10.84 7.36 -19.26
N HIS A 84 -11.43 6.62 -18.32
CA HIS A 84 -12.88 6.72 -18.01
C HIS A 84 -13.23 7.98 -17.21
N GLN A 85 -12.25 8.65 -16.61
CA GLN A 85 -12.44 9.90 -15.87
C GLN A 85 -11.51 11.00 -16.38
N ARG A 86 -11.95 12.26 -16.30
CA ARG A 86 -11.10 13.42 -16.60
C ARG A 86 -9.99 13.57 -15.56
N ARG A 87 -8.76 13.84 -16.03
CA ARG A 87 -7.65 14.22 -15.14
C ARG A 87 -7.99 15.56 -14.47
N GLN A 88 -8.15 15.57 -13.16
CA GLN A 88 -8.34 16.77 -12.36
C GLN A 88 -7.08 17.09 -11.56
N LYS A 89 -6.90 18.36 -11.17
CA LYS A 89 -5.80 18.76 -10.28
C LYS A 89 -5.94 18.00 -8.96
N ALA A 90 -4.88 17.32 -8.55
CA ALA A 90 -4.86 16.59 -7.29
C ALA A 90 -5.03 17.56 -6.11
N HIS A 91 -6.07 17.34 -5.30
CA HIS A 91 -6.28 18.06 -4.05
C HIS A 91 -5.66 17.28 -2.89
N ALA A 92 -5.22 18.01 -1.85
CA ALA A 92 -4.65 17.37 -0.66
C ALA A 92 -5.75 16.74 0.22
N ASN A 93 -5.46 15.59 0.81
CA ASN A 93 -6.33 14.83 1.72
C ASN A 93 -7.64 14.40 1.04
N THR A 94 -7.58 14.04 -0.25
CA THR A 94 -8.70 13.45 -0.98
C THR A 94 -8.27 12.21 -1.75
N LEU A 95 -9.27 11.48 -2.26
CA LEU A 95 -9.11 10.51 -3.33
C LEU A 95 -9.01 11.24 -4.66
N SER A 96 -8.03 10.85 -5.46
CA SER A 96 -7.75 11.44 -6.76
C SER A 96 -7.19 10.38 -7.70
N ILE A 97 -7.08 10.73 -8.97
CA ILE A 97 -6.40 9.89 -9.97
C ILE A 97 -4.92 10.31 -10.04
N SER A 98 -4.02 9.33 -9.97
CA SER A 98 -2.58 9.57 -10.06
C SER A 98 -2.15 9.87 -11.50
N GLU A 99 -0.88 10.26 -11.69
CA GLU A 99 -0.31 10.41 -13.04
C GLU A 99 -0.32 9.08 -13.81
N LYS A 100 -0.20 7.97 -13.08
CA LYS A 100 -0.34 6.60 -13.59
C LYS A 100 -1.80 6.15 -13.74
N GLN A 101 -2.73 7.08 -13.65
CA GLN A 101 -4.17 6.84 -13.80
C GLN A 101 -4.80 5.89 -12.77
N GLN A 102 -4.15 5.69 -11.61
CA GLN A 102 -4.65 4.85 -10.51
C GLN A 102 -5.41 5.65 -9.46
N ILE A 103 -6.33 5.00 -8.73
CA ILE A 103 -7.06 5.65 -7.64
C ILE A 103 -6.11 5.74 -6.44
N VAL A 104 -5.83 6.95 -5.96
CA VAL A 104 -4.89 7.16 -4.86
C VAL A 104 -5.47 8.08 -3.80
N TYR A 105 -5.16 7.79 -2.53
CA TYR A 105 -5.34 8.75 -1.45
C TYR A 105 -4.03 9.52 -1.22
N ARG A 106 -4.09 10.84 -1.35
CA ARG A 106 -2.92 11.72 -1.25
C ARG A 106 -3.03 12.63 -0.03
N THR A 107 -1.90 12.80 0.66
CA THR A 107 -1.67 13.98 1.51
C THR A 107 -1.16 15.15 0.66
N LYS A 108 -0.83 16.29 1.27
CA LYS A 108 -0.32 17.48 0.56
C LYS A 108 0.87 17.20 -0.38
N SER A 109 1.70 16.20 -0.09
CA SER A 109 2.95 15.98 -0.83
C SER A 109 3.21 14.52 -1.23
N ARG A 110 2.45 13.55 -0.72
CA ARG A 110 2.73 12.11 -0.91
C ARG A 110 1.46 11.28 -1.00
N GLU A 111 1.50 10.26 -1.85
CA GLU A 111 0.54 9.17 -1.89
C GLU A 111 0.69 8.26 -0.66
N ILE A 112 -0.43 7.93 -0.04
CA ILE A 112 -0.48 7.05 1.14
C ILE A 112 -0.81 5.62 0.73
N SER A 113 -1.75 5.50 -0.21
CA SER A 113 -2.25 4.25 -0.73
C SER A 113 -2.79 4.44 -2.14
N GLU A 114 -2.66 3.39 -2.93
CA GLU A 114 -3.23 3.21 -4.25
C GLU A 114 -4.31 2.12 -4.20
N PHE A 115 -5.28 2.12 -5.10
CA PHE A 115 -6.36 1.15 -5.17
C PHE A 115 -6.63 0.79 -6.63
N ASP A 116 -6.69 -0.51 -6.91
CA ASP A 116 -6.80 -1.03 -8.27
C ASP A 116 -8.23 -0.83 -8.81
N ALA A 117 -9.23 -0.99 -7.93
CA ALA A 117 -10.60 -0.55 -8.14
C ALA A 117 -11.29 -0.28 -6.80
N MET A 118 -12.39 0.49 -6.82
CA MET A 118 -13.24 0.72 -5.65
C MET A 118 -14.70 0.82 -6.07
N PHE A 119 -15.61 0.34 -5.21
CA PHE A 119 -17.04 0.50 -5.39
C PHE A 119 -17.79 0.46 -4.04
N ILE A 120 -19.03 0.93 -4.05
CA ILE A 120 -19.90 1.05 -2.88
C ILE A 120 -21.21 0.33 -3.18
N THR A 121 -21.67 -0.48 -2.22
CA THR A 121 -22.97 -1.17 -2.29
C THR A 121 -24.09 -0.31 -1.71
N LYS A 122 -25.34 -0.67 -2.01
CA LYS A 122 -26.53 -0.04 -1.43
C LYS A 122 -26.57 -0.12 0.11
N ASP A 123 -25.93 -1.15 0.67
CA ASP A 123 -25.84 -1.39 2.12
C ASP A 123 -24.70 -0.62 2.81
N LYS A 124 -24.11 0.38 2.14
CA LYS A 124 -22.97 1.18 2.65
C LYS A 124 -21.74 0.33 2.96
N GLU A 125 -21.50 -0.72 2.19
CA GLU A 125 -20.23 -1.40 2.18
C GLU A 125 -19.35 -0.75 1.12
N LEU A 126 -18.11 -0.40 1.48
CA LEU A 126 -17.11 0.09 0.55
C LEU A 126 -16.10 -1.02 0.29
N TYR A 127 -16.09 -1.50 -0.94
CA TYR A 127 -15.13 -2.48 -1.42
C TYR A 127 -13.95 -1.78 -2.06
N PHE A 128 -12.74 -2.13 -1.61
CA PHE A 128 -11.52 -1.90 -2.38
C PHE A 128 -11.06 -3.22 -2.99
N VAL A 129 -10.55 -3.15 -4.21
CA VAL A 129 -10.09 -4.32 -4.95
C VAL A 129 -8.57 -4.38 -4.92
N GLU A 130 -8.05 -5.59 -4.73
CA GLU A 130 -6.65 -5.94 -4.96
C GLU A 130 -6.56 -7.11 -5.91
N MET A 131 -5.75 -6.98 -6.95
CA MET A 131 -5.56 -8.04 -7.92
C MET A 131 -4.07 -8.35 -8.09
N THR A 132 -3.75 -9.64 -8.20
CA THR A 132 -2.36 -10.05 -8.38
C THR A 132 -2.21 -11.39 -9.08
N LEU A 133 -1.19 -11.47 -9.92
CA LEU A 133 -0.73 -12.71 -10.56
C LEU A 133 0.21 -13.53 -9.66
N VAL A 134 0.59 -13.02 -8.48
CA VAL A 134 1.57 -13.67 -7.60
C VAL A 134 0.93 -14.85 -6.84
N LYS A 135 1.60 -16.02 -6.88
CA LYS A 135 1.11 -17.26 -6.26
C LYS A 135 1.09 -17.26 -4.73
N SER A 136 1.86 -16.40 -4.07
CA SER A 136 1.93 -16.30 -2.59
C SER A 136 1.39 -14.97 -2.10
N VAL A 137 0.34 -15.03 -1.27
CA VAL A 137 -0.38 -13.83 -0.80
C VAL A 137 0.01 -13.34 0.61
N LEU A 138 1.07 -13.91 1.20
CA LEU A 138 1.48 -13.56 2.58
C LEU A 138 1.80 -12.07 2.75
N LYS A 139 2.51 -11.49 1.76
CA LYS A 139 2.86 -10.05 1.76
C LYS A 139 1.63 -9.15 1.53
N LEU A 140 0.58 -9.66 0.89
CA LEU A 140 -0.64 -8.92 0.60
C LEU A 140 -1.38 -8.54 1.90
N ARG A 141 -1.35 -9.40 2.92
CA ARG A 141 -2.05 -9.16 4.21
C ARG A 141 -1.68 -7.82 4.87
N LYS A 142 -0.39 -7.46 4.89
CA LYS A 142 0.06 -6.17 5.46
C LYS A 142 -0.49 -4.98 4.64
N ARG A 143 -0.57 -5.12 3.32
CA ARG A 143 -1.11 -4.10 2.40
C ARG A 143 -2.62 -3.94 2.60
N LEU A 144 -3.37 -5.04 2.65
CA LEU A 144 -4.81 -5.03 2.91
C LEU A 144 -5.16 -4.38 4.25
N ARG A 145 -4.42 -4.75 5.32
CA ARG A 145 -4.59 -4.15 6.65
C ARG A 145 -4.41 -2.63 6.62
N LYS A 146 -3.39 -2.14 5.90
CA LYS A 146 -3.14 -0.70 5.73
C LYS A 146 -4.27 -0.01 4.94
N LYS A 147 -4.69 -0.60 3.82
CA LYS A 147 -5.79 -0.08 2.98
C LYS A 147 -7.10 0.01 3.76
N LYS A 148 -7.47 -1.07 4.46
CA LYS A 148 -8.65 -1.11 5.33
C LYS A 148 -8.60 -0.02 6.39
N ALA A 149 -7.49 0.09 7.13
CA ALA A 149 -7.35 1.09 8.18
C ALA A 149 -7.43 2.54 7.67
N LEU A 150 -6.91 2.81 6.46
CA LEU A 150 -7.06 4.11 5.80
C LEU A 150 -8.53 4.39 5.51
N LEU A 151 -9.21 3.46 4.84
CA LEU A 151 -10.60 3.63 4.43
C LEU A 151 -11.53 3.74 5.64
N GLU A 152 -11.34 2.95 6.70
CA GLU A 152 -12.10 3.09 7.95
C GLU A 152 -11.89 4.46 8.62
N THR A 153 -10.76 5.12 8.36
CA THR A 153 -10.45 6.44 8.90
C THR A 153 -11.17 7.55 8.11
N ILE A 154 -11.22 7.43 6.78
CA ILE A 154 -11.78 8.48 5.91
C ILE A 154 -13.25 8.25 5.53
N PHE A 155 -13.77 7.04 5.75
CA PHE A 155 -15.16 6.63 5.53
C PHE A 155 -15.75 5.95 6.78
N PRO A 156 -15.89 6.67 7.92
CA PRO A 156 -16.29 6.07 9.18
C PRO A 156 -17.72 5.48 9.18
N ASN A 157 -18.54 5.86 8.20
CA ASN A 157 -19.94 5.43 8.08
C ASN A 157 -20.13 4.25 7.10
N TYR A 158 -19.04 3.65 6.62
CA TYR A 158 -19.06 2.52 5.69
C TYR A 158 -18.41 1.30 6.33
N GLU A 159 -18.94 0.11 6.03
CA GLU A 159 -18.24 -1.13 6.32
C GLU A 159 -17.18 -1.37 5.23
N ILE A 160 -15.92 -1.49 5.62
CA ILE A 160 -14.82 -1.64 4.66
C ILE A 160 -14.56 -3.12 4.38
N LYS A 161 -14.76 -3.52 3.12
CA LYS A 161 -14.51 -4.87 2.61
C LYS A 161 -13.43 -4.86 1.53
N ALA A 162 -12.80 -6.01 1.32
CA ALA A 162 -11.82 -6.21 0.28
C ALA A 162 -12.31 -7.27 -0.71
N LEU A 163 -12.19 -7.00 -2.00
CA LEU A 163 -12.31 -8.01 -3.04
C LEU A 163 -10.91 -8.34 -3.56
N ILE A 164 -10.52 -9.60 -3.47
CA ILE A 164 -9.20 -10.06 -3.89
C ILE A 164 -9.37 -10.95 -5.12
N ILE A 165 -8.73 -10.57 -6.22
CA ILE A 165 -8.81 -11.32 -7.49
C ILE A 165 -7.44 -11.96 -7.76
N LEU A 166 -7.44 -13.29 -7.85
CA LEU A 166 -6.23 -14.11 -7.96
C LEU A 166 -6.37 -15.09 -9.11
N ASN A 167 -5.26 -15.52 -9.69
CA ASN A 167 -5.26 -16.66 -10.60
C ASN A 167 -5.46 -17.98 -9.81
N GLU A 168 -6.05 -18.96 -10.49
CA GLU A 168 -6.07 -20.34 -10.03
C GLU A 168 -4.64 -20.81 -9.67
N GLY A 169 -4.52 -21.58 -8.58
CA GLY A 169 -3.23 -22.02 -8.05
C GLY A 169 -2.58 -21.06 -7.03
N ALA A 170 -3.18 -19.91 -6.72
CA ALA A 170 -2.71 -19.07 -5.62
C ALA A 170 -2.86 -19.79 -4.26
N THR A 171 -1.83 -19.68 -3.42
CA THR A 171 -1.73 -20.35 -2.12
C THR A 171 -1.82 -19.36 -0.96
N GLY A 172 -2.26 -19.83 0.22
CA GLY A 172 -2.35 -19.00 1.43
C GLY A 172 -3.64 -18.17 1.56
N THR A 173 -4.61 -18.36 0.67
CA THR A 173 -5.89 -17.62 0.66
C THR A 173 -6.76 -17.87 1.89
N ARG A 174 -6.65 -19.06 2.52
CA ARG A 174 -7.33 -19.39 3.77
C ARG A 174 -6.90 -18.52 4.96
N GLN A 175 -5.80 -17.78 4.84
CA GLN A 175 -5.29 -16.89 5.89
C GLN A 175 -5.78 -15.44 5.74
N PHE A 176 -6.63 -15.16 4.75
CA PHE A 176 -7.21 -13.83 4.64
C PHE A 176 -8.21 -13.56 5.77
N PRO A 177 -8.27 -12.31 6.25
CA PRO A 177 -9.30 -11.88 7.19
C PRO A 177 -10.72 -12.04 6.63
N ASP A 178 -11.70 -12.07 7.52
CA ASP A 178 -13.15 -12.13 7.25
C ASP A 178 -13.69 -11.04 6.33
N TYR A 179 -13.11 -9.83 6.35
CA TYR A 179 -13.50 -8.74 5.46
C TYR A 179 -13.09 -8.96 3.98
N CYS A 180 -12.35 -10.04 3.68
CA CYS A 180 -11.88 -10.35 2.34
C CYS A 180 -12.79 -11.36 1.63
N THR A 181 -13.25 -11.00 0.44
CA THR A 181 -13.85 -11.94 -0.53
C THR A 181 -12.79 -12.29 -1.56
N VAL A 182 -12.65 -13.57 -1.92
CA VAL A 182 -11.64 -14.03 -2.88
C VAL A 182 -12.31 -14.58 -4.13
N TRP A 183 -11.90 -14.08 -5.28
CA TRP A 183 -12.31 -14.51 -6.61
C TRP A 183 -11.12 -15.12 -7.34
N PHE A 184 -11.34 -16.25 -8.00
CA PHE A 184 -10.33 -16.93 -8.80
C PHE A 184 -10.63 -16.81 -10.29
N THR A 185 -9.62 -16.41 -11.06
CA THR A 185 -9.63 -16.35 -12.51
C THR A 185 -8.75 -17.45 -13.09
N LYS A 186 -8.93 -17.76 -14.38
CA LYS A 186 -7.94 -18.52 -15.14
C LYS A 186 -6.58 -17.81 -15.18
N GLU A 187 -5.55 -18.51 -15.65
CA GLU A 187 -4.27 -17.88 -15.94
C GLU A 187 -4.44 -16.81 -17.02
N PHE A 188 -3.84 -15.65 -16.77
CA PHE A 188 -3.84 -14.49 -17.66
C PHE A 188 -2.51 -14.38 -18.40
N THR A 189 -2.55 -13.88 -19.64
CA THR A 189 -1.36 -13.53 -20.41
C THR A 189 -1.54 -12.19 -21.09
N ALA A 190 -0.49 -11.38 -21.12
CA ALA A 190 -0.47 -10.06 -21.77
C ALA A 190 0.16 -10.08 -23.17
N LYS A 191 0.38 -11.27 -23.74
CA LYS A 191 1.10 -11.44 -25.01
C LYS A 191 0.48 -10.62 -26.15
N ASP A 192 -0.83 -10.72 -26.34
CA ASP A 192 -1.51 -10.01 -27.44
C ASP A 192 -1.39 -8.49 -27.32
N VAL A 193 -1.36 -7.97 -26.08
CA VAL A 193 -1.14 -6.54 -25.81
C VAL A 193 0.30 -6.15 -26.09
N LEU A 194 1.27 -6.99 -25.72
CA LEU A 194 2.68 -6.75 -26.05
C LEU A 194 2.93 -6.77 -27.56
N ASP A 195 2.33 -7.72 -28.27
CA ASP A 195 2.45 -7.86 -29.72
C ASP A 195 1.90 -6.61 -30.44
N TYR A 196 0.75 -6.09 -29.99
CA TYR A 196 0.21 -4.81 -30.48
C TYR A 196 1.15 -3.62 -30.18
N ILE A 197 1.70 -3.53 -28.96
CA ILE A 197 2.62 -2.44 -28.59
C ILE A 197 3.89 -2.46 -29.46
N GLN A 198 4.40 -3.64 -29.81
CA GLN A 198 5.57 -3.76 -30.70
C GLN A 198 5.25 -3.39 -32.14
N ASN A 199 4.01 -3.63 -32.60
CA ASN A 199 3.58 -3.33 -33.95
C ASN A 199 2.17 -2.70 -33.95
N PRO A 200 2.04 -1.40 -33.64
CA PRO A 200 0.73 -0.74 -33.57
C PRO A 200 -0.03 -0.74 -34.90
N ASP A 201 0.70 -0.74 -36.03
CA ASP A 201 0.12 -0.79 -37.38
C ASP A 201 -0.48 -2.15 -37.73
N SER A 202 -0.25 -3.19 -36.91
CA SER A 202 -0.84 -4.52 -37.10
C SER A 202 -2.37 -4.52 -36.98
N ARG A 203 -2.95 -3.49 -36.35
CA ARG A 203 -4.38 -3.43 -36.02
C ARG A 203 -4.87 -1.99 -35.90
N GLU A 204 -5.97 -1.68 -36.57
CA GLU A 204 -6.73 -0.47 -36.28
C GLU A 204 -7.63 -0.69 -35.05
N LEU A 205 -7.46 0.12 -34.01
CA LEU A 205 -8.24 0.00 -32.78
C LEU A 205 -9.63 0.62 -32.92
N ALA A 206 -10.65 -0.09 -32.43
CA ALA A 206 -11.96 0.50 -32.23
C ALA A 206 -11.88 1.67 -31.21
N PRO A 207 -12.75 2.70 -31.32
CA PRO A 207 -12.79 3.78 -30.35
C PRO A 207 -13.05 3.30 -28.92
N ILE A 208 -12.54 4.06 -27.94
CA ILE A 208 -12.75 3.79 -26.52
C ILE A 208 -14.24 3.66 -26.20
N SER A 209 -14.62 2.51 -25.65
CA SER A 209 -15.98 2.26 -25.15
C SER A 209 -16.09 2.68 -23.68
N ARG A 210 -16.93 3.67 -23.39
CA ARG A 210 -17.18 4.18 -22.02
C ARG A 210 -18.58 3.80 -21.54
N ILE A 211 -18.68 3.40 -20.28
CA ILE A 211 -19.97 3.16 -19.63
C ILE A 211 -20.59 4.49 -19.19
N CYS A 212 -21.82 4.74 -19.63
CA CYS A 212 -22.61 5.95 -19.34
C CYS A 212 -23.70 5.68 -18.30
N SER A 213 -23.34 5.07 -17.17
CA SER A 213 -24.27 4.75 -16.07
C SER A 213 -24.14 5.77 -14.92
N THR A 214 -25.26 6.08 -14.25
CA THR A 214 -25.26 6.95 -13.06
C THR A 214 -24.52 6.34 -11.87
N LYS A 215 -24.23 5.02 -11.90
CA LYS A 215 -23.38 4.34 -10.92
C LYS A 215 -21.91 4.76 -11.04
N MET A 216 -21.47 5.21 -12.21
CA MET A 216 -20.06 5.52 -12.50
C MET A 216 -19.75 6.93 -12.00
N ILE A 217 -18.91 7.02 -10.96
CA ILE A 217 -18.57 8.29 -10.33
C ILE A 217 -17.07 8.57 -10.37
N GLU A 218 -16.73 9.84 -10.43
CA GLU A 218 -15.33 10.25 -10.36
C GLU A 218 -14.82 10.23 -8.90
N ALA A 219 -13.55 9.84 -8.70
CA ALA A 219 -12.97 9.68 -7.37
C ALA A 219 -13.07 10.92 -6.45
N HIS A 220 -12.97 12.12 -7.04
CA HIS A 220 -13.01 13.39 -6.33
C HIS A 220 -14.41 13.76 -5.80
N SER A 221 -15.47 13.12 -6.31
CA SER A 221 -16.86 13.37 -5.90
C SER A 221 -17.20 12.76 -4.55
N LEU A 222 -16.37 11.84 -4.06
CA LEU A 222 -16.56 11.17 -2.77
C LEU A 222 -16.29 12.14 -1.61
N LYS A 223 -17.27 12.26 -0.72
CA LYS A 223 -17.14 13.03 0.52
C LYS A 223 -16.38 12.22 1.55
N LEU A 224 -15.23 12.74 1.98
CA LEU A 224 -14.34 12.07 2.94
C LEU A 224 -14.39 12.76 4.30
N TYR A 225 -14.20 11.98 5.37
CA TYR A 225 -13.87 12.50 6.68
C TYR A 225 -12.44 13.06 6.68
N GLN A 226 -12.24 14.24 7.29
CA GLN A 226 -10.94 14.91 7.27
C GLN A 226 -9.91 14.10 8.08
N PHE A 227 -8.87 13.61 7.41
CA PHE A 227 -7.75 12.93 8.05
C PHE A 227 -6.45 13.73 7.93
N ARG A 228 -5.93 14.20 9.07
CA ARG A 228 -4.70 15.01 9.16
C ARG A 228 -3.49 14.14 9.49
N TYR A 229 -2.94 13.47 8.48
CA TYR A 229 -1.87 12.47 8.60
C TYR A 229 -0.74 12.83 9.58
N TYR A 230 -0.05 13.96 9.38
CA TYR A 230 1.09 14.33 10.22
C TYR A 230 0.67 14.81 11.63
N ASN A 231 -0.49 15.46 11.75
CA ASN A 231 -1.01 15.89 13.05
C ASN A 231 -1.38 14.68 13.91
N THR A 232 -2.03 13.67 13.33
CA THR A 232 -2.36 12.42 14.01
C THR A 232 -1.09 11.70 14.45
N MET A 233 -0.07 11.61 13.58
CA MET A 233 1.21 11.00 13.93
C MET A 233 1.89 11.74 15.11
N SER A 234 1.95 13.08 15.08
CA SER A 234 2.47 13.88 16.18
C SER A 234 1.70 13.69 17.49
N TRP A 235 0.37 13.64 17.42
CA TRP A 235 -0.48 13.41 18.58
C TRP A 235 -0.22 12.03 19.20
N ILE A 236 -0.11 10.98 18.37
CA ILE A 236 0.20 9.63 18.84
C ILE A 236 1.56 9.59 19.52
N THR A 237 2.61 10.13 18.89
CA THR A 237 3.96 10.15 19.47
C THR A 237 3.99 10.90 20.81
N LYS A 238 3.35 12.06 20.90
CA LYS A 238 3.25 12.83 22.16
C LYS A 238 2.53 12.05 23.25
N THR A 239 1.39 11.44 22.92
CA THR A 239 0.55 10.74 23.90
C THR A 239 1.19 9.43 24.37
N LEU A 240 1.86 8.69 23.47
CA LEU A 240 2.63 7.50 23.85
C LEU A 240 3.74 7.81 24.87
N ARG A 241 4.22 9.05 24.90
CA ARG A 241 5.33 9.54 25.71
C ARG A 241 4.92 10.48 26.84
N SER A 242 3.63 10.74 27.04
CA SER A 242 3.17 11.73 28.04
C SER A 242 3.19 11.23 29.48
N HIS A 243 3.33 9.91 29.70
CA HIS A 243 3.23 9.35 31.05
C HIS A 243 4.50 9.60 31.87
N LYS A 244 4.35 10.25 33.04
CA LYS A 244 5.48 10.64 33.91
C LYS A 244 6.33 9.47 34.42
N LYS A 245 5.74 8.27 34.58
CA LYS A 245 6.42 7.08 35.15
C LYS A 245 6.80 6.02 34.11
N PHE A 246 6.22 6.04 32.92
CA PHE A 246 6.36 4.96 31.95
C PHE A 246 6.95 5.49 30.65
N THR A 247 7.96 4.81 30.14
CA THR A 247 8.59 5.18 28.87
C THR A 247 7.65 4.98 27.68
N LEU A 248 6.63 4.12 27.80
CA LEU A 248 5.65 3.87 26.76
C LEU A 248 4.29 3.62 27.40
N ASP A 249 3.29 4.40 27.03
CA ASP A 249 1.91 4.17 27.47
C ASP A 249 1.27 3.01 26.69
N MET A 250 1.33 1.82 27.30
CA MET A 250 0.77 0.59 26.74
C MET A 250 -0.76 0.63 26.68
N ASN A 251 -1.43 1.31 27.62
CA ASN A 251 -2.88 1.40 27.62
C ASN A 251 -3.34 2.22 26.42
N PHE A 252 -2.68 3.35 26.15
CA PHE A 252 -2.94 4.15 24.95
C PHE A 252 -2.61 3.39 23.67
N LEU A 253 -1.44 2.73 23.59
CA LEU A 253 -1.02 1.98 22.41
C LEU A 253 -2.05 0.95 21.96
N TYR A 254 -2.67 0.24 22.91
CA TYR A 254 -3.61 -0.85 22.63
C TYR A 254 -5.09 -0.43 22.58
N LYS A 255 -5.41 0.87 22.62
CA LYS A 255 -6.77 1.34 22.31
C LYS A 255 -7.10 1.01 20.85
N ASP A 256 -8.33 0.56 20.57
CA ASP A 256 -8.76 0.16 19.22
C ASP A 256 -8.54 1.26 18.17
N THR A 257 -8.85 2.50 18.52
CA THR A 257 -8.63 3.66 17.64
C THR A 257 -7.14 3.87 17.32
N VAL A 258 -6.25 3.64 18.29
CA VAL A 258 -4.80 3.77 18.13
C VAL A 258 -4.26 2.58 17.34
N GLN A 259 -4.77 1.37 17.58
CA GLN A 259 -4.44 0.19 16.78
C GLN A 259 -4.87 0.32 15.32
N ARG A 260 -6.01 0.95 15.02
CA ARG A 260 -6.40 1.31 13.65
C ARG A 260 -5.36 2.23 13.02
N TYR A 261 -4.91 3.27 13.71
CA TYR A 261 -3.81 4.08 13.20
C TYR A 261 -2.52 3.28 13.06
N HIS A 262 -2.20 2.37 13.98
CA HIS A 262 -0.98 1.56 13.88
C HIS A 262 -1.01 0.67 12.65
N ASN A 263 -2.18 0.13 12.31
CA ASN A 263 -2.43 -0.62 11.08
C ASN A 263 -2.23 0.25 9.83
N LEU A 264 -2.58 1.55 9.88
CA LEU A 264 -2.39 2.49 8.78
C LEU A 264 -0.92 2.92 8.59
N TYR A 265 -0.26 3.38 9.66
CA TYR A 265 1.13 3.84 9.58
C TYR A 265 2.13 2.67 9.50
N ASN A 266 1.72 1.47 9.93
CA ASN A 266 2.54 0.30 10.29
C ASN A 266 3.53 0.52 11.43
N LYS A 267 3.84 1.78 11.79
CA LYS A 267 4.82 2.13 12.80
C LYS A 267 4.44 3.40 13.54
N PHE A 268 4.85 3.48 14.80
CA PHE A 268 4.81 4.72 15.59
C PHE A 268 6.18 5.07 16.10
N TYR A 269 6.53 6.34 16.00
CA TYR A 269 7.78 6.86 16.53
C TYR A 269 7.63 7.16 18.01
N ILE A 270 8.60 6.75 18.82
CA ILE A 270 8.53 6.81 20.28
C ILE A 270 9.68 7.59 20.91
N GLY A 271 10.73 7.90 20.16
CA GLY A 271 11.85 8.69 20.66
C GLY A 271 13.05 8.62 19.74
N TYR A 272 14.20 8.98 20.28
CA TYR A 272 15.49 8.80 19.61
C TYR A 272 16.56 8.32 20.59
N ILE A 273 17.63 7.76 20.05
CA ILE A 273 18.90 7.54 20.75
C ILE A 273 19.99 8.35 20.07
N ASP A 274 21.06 8.65 20.80
CA ASP A 274 22.24 9.28 20.23
C ASP A 274 23.02 8.27 19.39
N ILE A 275 23.86 8.79 18.50
CA ILE A 275 24.66 7.96 17.61
C ILE A 275 25.61 7.02 18.35
N GLU A 276 26.11 7.41 19.53
CA GLU A 276 27.01 6.57 20.34
C GLU A 276 26.33 5.30 20.83
N ASP A 277 25.12 5.43 21.38
CA ASP A 277 24.30 4.29 21.81
C ASP A 277 23.86 3.46 20.61
N ALA A 278 23.57 4.10 19.49
CA ALA A 278 23.22 3.40 18.25
C ALA A 278 24.40 2.58 17.69
N LYS A 279 25.64 3.11 17.73
CA LYS A 279 26.85 2.40 17.32
C LYS A 279 27.02 1.09 18.09
N LYS A 280 26.83 1.14 19.42
CA LYS A 280 26.91 -0.04 20.30
C LYS A 280 25.78 -1.04 20.03
N LEU A 281 24.56 -0.56 19.79
CA LEU A 281 23.37 -1.40 19.64
C LEU A 281 23.25 -2.05 18.26
N LEU A 282 23.65 -1.33 17.21
CA LEU A 282 23.39 -1.70 15.81
C LEU A 282 24.66 -2.02 15.01
N ASP A 283 25.82 -2.00 15.66
CA ASP A 283 27.14 -2.19 15.02
C ASP A 283 27.34 -1.25 13.81
N LEU A 284 27.10 0.04 14.04
CA LEU A 284 27.17 1.05 12.97
C LEU A 284 28.63 1.34 12.61
N GLN A 285 28.99 1.04 11.37
CA GLN A 285 30.28 1.39 10.79
C GLN A 285 30.24 2.77 10.10
N GLY A 286 31.31 3.55 10.23
CA GLY A 286 31.52 4.84 9.55
C GLY A 286 31.48 6.09 10.42
N GLU A 287 31.76 7.23 9.80
CA GLU A 287 31.75 8.56 10.42
C GLU A 287 30.33 9.17 10.42
N TYR A 288 29.95 9.73 11.56
CA TYR A 288 28.66 10.34 11.82
C TYR A 288 28.86 11.59 12.68
N GLN A 289 28.01 12.60 12.52
CA GLN A 289 28.02 13.79 13.38
C GLN A 289 27.72 13.39 14.83
N GLU A 290 28.31 14.09 15.80
CA GLU A 290 28.15 13.77 17.23
C GLU A 290 26.69 13.94 17.70
N ASP A 291 25.98 14.93 17.19
CA ASP A 291 24.57 15.22 17.48
C ASP A 291 23.59 14.42 16.61
N GLN A 292 24.08 13.51 15.77
CA GLN A 292 23.25 12.70 14.89
C GLN A 292 22.28 11.83 15.71
N ARG A 293 20.99 12.07 15.54
CA ARG A 293 19.94 11.28 16.18
C ARG A 293 19.59 10.05 15.34
N VAL A 294 19.32 8.94 16.04
CA VAL A 294 18.71 7.72 15.47
C VAL A 294 17.30 7.60 16.02
N ILE A 295 16.30 7.76 15.14
CA ILE A 295 14.90 7.76 15.53
C ILE A 295 14.44 6.33 15.80
N VAL A 296 13.80 6.12 16.94
CA VAL A 296 13.27 4.82 17.38
C VAL A 296 11.77 4.76 17.12
N ALA A 297 11.32 3.68 16.51
CA ALA A 297 9.92 3.40 16.27
C ALA A 297 9.53 1.99 16.70
N ILE A 298 8.24 1.81 17.00
CA ILE A 298 7.60 0.51 17.17
C ILE A 298 6.86 0.15 15.87
N GLU A 299 7.24 -0.95 15.23
CA GLU A 299 6.65 -1.42 13.97
C GLU A 299 5.83 -2.68 14.19
N LYS A 300 4.62 -2.70 13.61
CA LYS A 300 3.72 -3.84 13.63
C LYS A 300 4.01 -4.78 12.46
N LYS A 301 4.32 -6.03 12.77
CA LYS A 301 4.63 -7.10 11.81
C LYS A 301 3.35 -7.71 11.22
N TYR A 302 3.51 -8.62 10.27
CA TYR A 302 2.39 -9.27 9.60
C TYR A 302 1.58 -10.17 10.54
N ASN A 303 2.22 -10.77 11.55
CA ASN A 303 1.64 -11.57 12.62
C ASN A 303 1.13 -10.72 13.81
N ASP A 304 1.00 -9.41 13.64
CA ASP A 304 0.57 -8.44 14.67
C ASP A 304 1.56 -8.23 15.84
N GLU A 305 2.74 -8.87 15.82
CA GLU A 305 3.83 -8.57 16.75
C GLU A 305 4.31 -7.12 16.58
N ILE A 306 4.55 -6.42 17.67
CA ILE A 306 5.09 -5.05 17.66
C ILE A 306 6.55 -5.10 18.12
N VAL A 307 7.47 -4.65 17.25
CA VAL A 307 8.92 -4.69 17.52
C VAL A 307 9.58 -3.32 17.40
N LEU A 308 10.77 -3.17 17.98
CA LEU A 308 11.57 -1.95 17.82
C LEU A 308 12.31 -1.91 16.48
N THR A 309 12.35 -0.73 15.89
CA THR A 309 13.05 -0.40 14.65
C THR A 309 13.73 0.96 14.76
N TYR A 310 14.81 1.15 14.01
CA TYR A 310 15.71 2.29 14.16
C TYR A 310 15.95 2.96 12.80
N TYR A 311 15.81 4.29 12.76
CA TYR A 311 15.86 5.07 11.54
C TYR A 311 17.01 6.08 11.62
N LEU A 312 18.00 5.92 10.75
CA LEU A 312 19.16 6.79 10.65
C LEU A 312 19.08 7.60 9.37
N GLN A 313 18.80 8.89 9.51
CA GLN A 313 18.70 9.82 8.40
C GLN A 313 20.05 10.52 8.19
N LYS A 314 20.79 10.15 7.13
CA LYS A 314 22.07 10.80 6.79
C LYS A 314 21.87 12.17 6.13
N ASN A 315 20.80 12.32 5.35
CA ASN A 315 20.39 13.60 4.75
C ASN A 315 18.90 13.54 4.35
N ARG A 316 18.37 14.63 3.78
CA ARG A 316 16.94 14.75 3.41
C ARG A 316 16.39 13.62 2.53
N LYS A 317 17.23 12.95 1.75
CA LYS A 317 16.84 11.88 0.81
C LYS A 317 17.44 10.51 1.15
N ASN A 318 18.30 10.44 2.16
CA ASN A 318 19.02 9.22 2.51
C ASN A 318 18.64 8.75 3.93
N LEU A 319 17.81 7.73 3.97
CA LEU A 319 17.29 7.13 5.18
C LEU A 319 17.57 5.63 5.19
N TYR A 320 18.15 5.14 6.29
CA TYR A 320 18.35 3.72 6.54
C TYR A 320 17.46 3.26 7.68
N LEU A 321 16.78 2.13 7.48
CA LEU A 321 16.13 1.36 8.52
C LEU A 321 17.09 0.27 9.01
N TYR A 322 17.23 0.19 10.32
CA TYR A 322 17.88 -0.89 11.02
C TYR A 322 16.85 -1.65 11.86
N SER A 323 16.88 -2.98 11.78
CA SER A 323 16.00 -3.84 12.56
C SER A 323 16.68 -5.17 12.89
N PHE A 324 16.15 -5.91 13.86
CA PHE A 324 16.63 -7.25 14.19
C PHE A 324 15.77 -8.29 13.48
N ASN A 325 16.41 -9.28 12.85
CA ASN A 325 15.70 -10.46 12.33
C ASN A 325 15.44 -11.48 13.44
N ASP A 326 14.79 -12.60 13.09
CA ASP A 326 14.44 -13.67 14.04
C ASP A 326 15.68 -14.32 14.68
N ALA A 327 16.82 -14.30 13.98
CA ALA A 327 18.12 -14.75 14.48
C ALA A 327 18.87 -13.67 15.29
N LEU A 328 18.18 -12.58 15.67
CA LEU A 328 18.73 -11.43 16.41
C LEU A 328 19.92 -10.74 15.72
N LYS A 329 20.08 -10.92 14.40
CA LYS A 329 21.07 -10.20 13.60
C LYS A 329 20.51 -8.87 13.13
N VAL A 330 21.36 -7.85 13.12
CA VAL A 330 21.02 -6.55 12.57
C VAL A 330 20.84 -6.67 11.06
N THR A 331 19.76 -6.10 10.57
CA THR A 331 19.44 -5.96 9.16
C THR A 331 19.41 -4.48 8.82
N LYS A 332 19.88 -4.12 7.63
CA LYS A 332 19.95 -2.76 7.13
C LYS A 332 19.22 -2.67 5.80
N GLU A 333 18.29 -1.74 5.71
CA GLU A 333 17.51 -1.48 4.50
C GLU A 333 17.58 0.01 4.16
N LYS A 334 17.97 0.33 2.91
CA LYS A 334 17.88 1.70 2.39
C LYS A 334 16.43 1.98 1.99
N LYS A 335 15.84 3.04 2.54
CA LYS A 335 14.47 3.45 2.20
C LYS A 335 14.46 4.29 0.92
N ASP A 336 13.34 4.20 0.20
CA ASP A 336 13.07 5.01 -0.97
C ASP A 336 13.17 6.52 -0.61
N PRO A 337 14.06 7.29 -1.26
CA PRO A 337 14.19 8.74 -1.08
C PRO A 337 12.88 9.54 -1.23
N TYR A 338 11.94 9.02 -2.02
CA TYR A 338 10.66 9.65 -2.31
C TYR A 338 9.50 9.02 -1.51
N GLY A 339 9.78 7.98 -0.73
CA GLY A 339 8.81 7.32 0.12
C GLY A 339 8.35 8.19 1.29
N ILE A 340 7.11 7.98 1.73
CA ILE A 340 6.53 8.73 2.85
C ILE A 340 7.36 8.63 4.14
N THR A 341 8.00 7.49 4.39
CA THR A 341 8.81 7.25 5.59
C THR A 341 9.92 8.29 5.76
N VAL A 342 10.52 8.79 4.67
CA VAL A 342 11.54 9.85 4.74
C VAL A 342 10.96 11.14 5.31
N THR A 343 9.76 11.51 4.85
CA THR A 343 9.06 12.70 5.33
C THR A 343 8.53 12.54 6.75
N GLU A 344 8.13 11.33 7.15
CA GLU A 344 7.69 11.02 8.51
C GLU A 344 8.82 11.16 9.52
N VAL A 345 9.98 10.54 9.23
CA VAL A 345 11.17 10.61 10.08
C VAL A 345 11.62 12.06 10.22
N PHE A 346 11.67 12.81 9.11
CA PHE A 346 12.03 14.22 9.14
C PHE A 346 11.06 15.05 10.02
N HIS A 347 9.75 14.85 9.85
CA HIS A 347 8.72 15.55 10.62
C HIS A 347 8.83 15.26 12.12
N ILE A 348 9.01 13.99 12.48
CA ILE A 348 9.11 13.59 13.88
C ILE A 348 10.42 14.02 14.52
N ASN A 349 11.54 13.89 13.81
CA ASN A 349 12.83 14.35 14.33
C ASN A 349 12.80 15.84 14.68
N LYS A 350 12.18 16.66 13.83
CA LYS A 350 11.99 18.10 14.10
C LYS A 350 11.08 18.38 15.31
N MET A 351 10.14 17.47 15.60
CA MET A 351 9.20 17.62 16.71
C MET A 351 9.81 17.23 18.07
N MET A 352 10.80 16.34 18.08
CA MET A 352 11.37 15.76 19.30
C MET A 352 12.40 16.68 19.95
N ASP A 353 12.16 17.01 21.22
CA ASP A 353 13.13 17.60 22.13
C ASP A 353 13.80 16.52 23.02
N ASP A 354 14.62 16.94 23.98
CA ASP A 354 15.38 16.02 24.85
C ASP A 354 14.51 15.10 25.72
N SER A 355 13.22 15.42 25.91
CA SER A 355 12.28 14.53 26.62
C SER A 355 11.98 13.22 25.87
N TYR A 356 12.33 13.17 24.58
CA TYR A 356 12.19 11.99 23.72
C TYR A 356 13.45 11.14 23.65
N LYS A 357 14.54 11.53 24.33
CA LYS A 357 15.76 10.72 24.40
C LYS A 357 15.49 9.42 25.15
N LEU A 358 15.89 8.31 24.55
CA LEU A 358 15.78 6.97 25.10
C LEU A 358 17.16 6.46 25.48
N SER A 359 17.28 5.82 26.64
CA SER A 359 18.49 5.08 27.02
C SER A 359 18.42 3.62 26.56
N LEU A 360 19.56 2.95 26.46
CA LEU A 360 19.60 1.50 26.17
C LEU A 360 18.76 0.67 27.16
N LEU A 361 18.76 1.05 28.45
CA LEU A 361 17.91 0.44 29.48
C LEU A 361 16.41 0.61 29.17
N SER A 362 16.03 1.79 28.67
CA SER A 362 14.64 2.07 28.26
C SER A 362 14.21 1.20 27.10
N LEU A 363 15.08 1.02 26.09
CA LEU A 363 14.82 0.16 24.93
C LEU A 363 14.63 -1.30 25.35
N THR A 364 15.48 -1.83 26.23
CA THR A 364 15.35 -3.19 26.75
C THR A 364 14.03 -3.39 27.49
N LYS A 365 13.61 -2.42 28.32
CA LYS A 365 12.31 -2.46 29.00
C LYS A 365 11.16 -2.45 28.01
N ILE A 366 11.17 -1.57 27.02
CA ILE A 366 10.13 -1.50 25.98
C ILE A 366 10.05 -2.83 25.22
N LYS A 367 11.18 -3.37 24.76
CA LYS A 367 11.23 -4.65 24.04
C LYS A 367 10.60 -5.79 24.85
N LYS A 368 10.93 -5.87 26.15
CA LYS A 368 10.35 -6.88 27.06
C LYS A 368 8.84 -6.69 27.23
N LEU A 369 8.36 -5.46 27.39
CA LEU A 369 6.93 -5.16 27.53
C LEU A 369 6.12 -5.53 26.28
N LEU A 370 6.64 -5.20 25.09
CA LEU A 370 5.99 -5.53 23.82
C LEU A 370 5.91 -7.04 23.61
N ARG A 371 7.02 -7.76 23.85
CA ARG A 371 7.07 -9.22 23.73
C ARG A 371 6.11 -9.92 24.71
N ALA A 372 6.14 -9.54 25.98
CA ALA A 372 5.26 -10.11 26.99
C ALA A 372 3.77 -9.87 26.70
N LYS A 373 3.42 -8.78 26.00
CA LYS A 373 2.05 -8.51 25.58
C LYS A 373 1.64 -9.37 24.38
N PHE A 374 2.55 -9.57 23.43
CA PHE A 374 2.33 -10.46 22.28
C PHE A 374 2.14 -11.92 22.71
N GLU A 375 2.93 -12.42 23.66
CA GLU A 375 2.83 -13.80 24.17
C GLU A 375 1.55 -14.09 24.99
N ARG A 376 0.81 -13.04 25.42
CA ARG A 376 -0.44 -13.18 26.21
C ARG A 376 -1.70 -13.18 25.35
N ASN A 377 -1.60 -12.70 24.12
CA ASN A 377 -2.69 -12.64 23.16
C ASN A 377 -2.54 -13.81 22.19
#